data_AF-A0A836CKV9-F1
#
_entry.id   AF-A0A836CKV9-F1
#
_cell.length_a   1.000
_cell.length_b   1.000
_cell.length_c   1.000
_cell.angle_alpha   90.00
_cell.angle_beta   90.00
_cell.angle_gamma   90.00
#
_symmetry.space_group_name_H-M   'P 1'
#
loop_
_entity.id
_entity.type
_entity.pdbx_description
1 polymer ?
#
loop_
_entity_poly.entity_id
_entity_poly.type
_entity_poly.pdbx_seq_one_letter_code
_entity_poly.pdbx_strand_id
1 'polypeptide(L)'
;LNSPALFDTASMAAAVEVHWQLYGRSGHIRSLGLYILLISDFVVCTIWFHALSFGTLAERITAWALQAIKLVLALWFLRKELRQLQSQGGPLKEQIQEYFTDPWNLLDLSAYALLFIGVAAQVSTRKSLLADCTNSIVALLLWFKLLYFMRPFRSTGPLINTIFEIMADMRTFLVILLVVVVGFANAFYAILGRALTEQECDEKSTSTARASCYEKLAAGPSPSFSSPWKAVRSSLSYMLGGYDLDELDAGSAPVLLSLLWLACMLLVTIILLNVLIAIISER
;
A
#
# COMPACT_ATOMS: atom_id res chain seq x y z
N LEU A 1 37.63 1.00 -3.65
CA LEU A 1 37.24 2.11 -2.75
C LEU A 1 35.93 1.85 -1.98
N ASN A 2 35.18 0.77 -2.28
CA ASN A 2 33.99 0.37 -1.52
C ASN A 2 34.32 -0.68 -0.45
N SER A 3 35.27 -0.40 0.45
CA SER A 3 35.49 -1.26 1.63
C SER A 3 34.83 -0.59 2.83
N PRO A 4 33.69 -1.10 3.35
CA PRO A 4 32.99 -0.51 4.50
C PRO A 4 33.90 -0.34 5.72
N ALA A 5 34.92 -1.19 5.87
CA ALA A 5 35.95 -1.11 6.90
C ALA A 5 36.71 0.25 6.96
N LEU A 6 36.72 1.03 5.88
CA LEU A 6 37.36 2.34 5.85
C LEU A 6 36.54 3.41 6.61
N PHE A 7 35.21 3.26 6.63
CA PHE A 7 34.29 4.12 7.39
C PHE A 7 34.24 3.78 8.89
N ASP A 8 34.69 2.57 9.27
CA ASP A 8 34.76 2.14 10.67
C ASP A 8 35.96 2.73 11.43
N THR A 9 36.90 3.37 10.73
CA THR A 9 38.01 4.08 11.38
C THR A 9 37.51 5.28 12.17
N ALA A 10 37.99 5.45 13.41
CA ALA A 10 37.56 6.52 14.30
C ALA A 10 37.72 7.93 13.69
N SER A 11 38.75 8.12 12.86
CA SER A 11 38.98 9.37 12.13
C SER A 11 37.91 9.64 11.06
N MET A 12 37.52 8.63 10.28
CA MET A 12 36.48 8.78 9.26
C MET A 12 35.09 8.95 9.89
N ALA A 13 34.77 8.19 10.94
CA ALA A 13 33.53 8.33 11.68
C ALA A 13 33.38 9.75 12.29
N ALA A 14 34.45 10.27 12.90
CA ALA A 14 34.47 11.63 13.41
C ALA A 14 34.33 12.68 12.30
N ALA A 15 35.00 12.48 11.15
CA ALA A 15 34.88 13.39 10.02
C ALA A 15 33.45 13.45 9.46
N VAL A 16 32.78 12.29 9.30
CA VAL A 16 31.39 12.21 8.85
C VAL A 16 30.46 12.88 9.84
N GLU A 17 30.63 12.64 11.14
CA GLU A 17 29.81 13.26 12.17
C GLU A 17 29.94 14.79 12.16
N VAL A 18 31.16 15.32 12.02
CA VAL A 18 31.40 16.76 11.92
C VAL A 18 30.70 17.36 10.69
N HIS A 19 30.81 16.73 9.52
CA HIS A 19 30.13 17.20 8.30
C HIS A 19 28.60 17.12 8.41
N TRP A 20 28.09 16.08 9.07
CA TRP A 20 26.67 15.94 9.36
C TRP A 20 26.17 17.06 10.26
N GLN A 21 26.85 17.37 11.36
CA GLN A 21 26.43 18.43 12.27
C GLN A 21 26.52 19.82 11.63
N LEU A 22 27.55 20.07 10.82
CA LEU A 22 27.76 21.39 10.20
C LEU A 22 26.80 21.66 9.04
N TYR A 23 26.61 20.69 8.13
CA TYR A 23 25.89 20.92 6.88
C TYR A 23 24.72 19.95 6.66
N GLY A 24 24.94 18.66 6.90
CA GLY A 24 23.97 17.61 6.58
C GLY A 24 22.64 17.77 7.32
N ARG A 25 22.70 18.00 8.63
CA ARG A 25 21.53 18.06 9.51
C ARG A 25 20.62 19.25 9.17
N SER A 26 21.17 20.44 8.96
CA SER A 26 20.38 21.62 8.61
C SER A 26 19.72 21.47 7.24
N GLY A 27 20.44 20.95 6.25
CA GLY A 27 19.90 20.66 4.92
C GLY A 27 18.79 19.60 4.94
N HIS A 28 18.97 18.56 5.74
CA HIS A 28 17.97 17.49 5.92
C HIS A 28 16.70 18.01 6.58
N ILE A 29 16.82 18.74 7.70
CA ILE A 29 15.66 19.28 8.43
C ILE A 29 14.86 20.25 7.55
N ARG A 30 15.53 21.10 6.76
CA ARG A 30 14.85 21.97 5.79
C ARG A 30 14.08 21.17 4.72
N SER A 31 14.68 20.09 4.22
CA SER A 31 14.06 19.23 3.22
C SER A 31 12.87 18.47 3.80
N LEU A 32 12.99 17.96 5.03
CA LEU A 32 11.90 17.34 5.78
C LEU A 32 10.76 18.34 6.04
N GLY A 33 11.07 19.57 6.43
CA GLY A 33 10.06 20.62 6.64
C GLY A 33 9.27 20.93 5.37
N LEU A 34 9.94 21.08 4.22
CA LEU A 34 9.28 21.25 2.92
C LEU A 34 8.46 20.03 2.51
N TYR A 35 8.92 18.83 2.89
CA TYR A 35 8.21 17.58 2.60
C TYR A 35 6.94 17.43 3.44
N ILE A 36 7.00 17.77 4.72
CA ILE A 36 5.83 17.83 5.61
C ILE A 36 4.83 18.85 5.08
N LEU A 37 5.31 20.01 4.61
CA LEU A 37 4.46 21.03 3.99
C LEU A 37 3.75 20.47 2.75
N LEU A 38 4.46 19.77 1.86
CA LEU A 38 3.88 19.09 0.70
C LEU A 38 2.79 18.07 1.11
N ILE A 39 3.05 17.21 2.09
CA ILE A 39 2.05 16.22 2.56
C ILE A 39 0.82 16.93 3.15
N SER A 40 1.04 17.96 3.97
CA SER A 40 -0.06 18.69 4.59
C SER A 40 -0.96 19.37 3.56
N ASP A 41 -0.36 20.04 2.57
CA ASP A 41 -1.08 20.66 1.46
C ASP A 41 -1.80 19.62 0.58
N PHE A 42 -1.16 18.46 0.34
CA PHE A 42 -1.78 17.34 -0.37
C PHE A 42 -3.04 16.81 0.35
N VAL A 43 -2.99 16.65 1.67
CA VAL A 43 -4.13 16.21 2.48
C VAL A 43 -5.25 17.25 2.46
N VAL A 44 -4.91 18.54 2.62
CA VAL A 44 -5.90 19.63 2.54
C VAL A 44 -6.58 19.65 1.17
N CYS A 45 -5.82 19.53 0.08
CA CYS A 45 -6.38 19.41 -1.26
C CYS A 45 -7.30 18.19 -1.37
N THR A 46 -6.88 17.01 -0.89
CA THR A 46 -7.69 15.79 -1.03
C THR A 46 -9.04 15.90 -0.31
N ILE A 47 -9.08 16.54 0.86
CA ILE A 47 -10.32 16.68 1.64
C ILE A 47 -11.21 17.81 1.09
N TRP A 48 -10.63 18.98 0.79
CA TRP A 48 -11.40 20.21 0.57
C TRP A 48 -11.51 20.64 -0.90
N PHE A 49 -10.69 20.10 -1.80
CA PHE A 49 -10.66 20.56 -3.20
C PHE A 49 -12.03 20.45 -3.87
N HIS A 50 -12.76 19.34 -3.64
CA HIS A 50 -14.09 19.18 -4.21
C HIS A 50 -15.03 20.29 -3.75
N ALA A 51 -15.17 20.49 -2.44
CA ALA A 51 -16.03 21.52 -1.87
C ALA A 51 -15.65 22.93 -2.35
N LEU A 52 -14.36 23.28 -2.30
CA LEU A 52 -13.86 24.59 -2.71
C LEU A 52 -14.02 24.85 -4.21
N SER A 53 -13.90 23.82 -5.05
CA SER A 53 -14.00 23.96 -6.51
C SER A 53 -15.41 24.30 -7.03
N PHE A 54 -16.45 24.01 -6.24
CA PHE A 54 -17.85 24.30 -6.56
C PHE A 54 -18.45 25.45 -5.72
N GLY A 55 -17.66 26.02 -4.81
CA GLY A 55 -18.07 27.14 -3.98
C GLY A 55 -18.05 28.50 -4.68
N THR A 56 -17.97 29.53 -3.87
CA THR A 56 -17.80 30.95 -4.25
C THR A 56 -16.53 31.19 -5.06
N LEU A 57 -16.43 32.35 -5.71
CA LEU A 57 -15.25 32.72 -6.48
C LEU A 57 -13.97 32.73 -5.64
N ALA A 58 -14.05 33.19 -4.38
CA ALA A 58 -12.92 33.17 -3.44
C ALA A 58 -12.46 31.73 -3.15
N GLU A 59 -13.39 30.81 -2.89
CA GLU A 59 -13.10 29.40 -2.63
C GLU A 59 -12.49 28.69 -3.86
N ARG A 60 -12.92 29.07 -5.06
CA ARG A 60 -12.33 28.54 -6.29
C ARG A 60 -10.89 29.02 -6.47
N ILE A 61 -10.61 30.28 -6.16
CA ILE A 61 -9.25 30.83 -6.22
C ILE A 61 -8.36 30.11 -5.20
N THR A 62 -8.84 29.88 -3.97
CA THR A 62 -8.06 29.16 -2.96
C THR A 62 -7.78 27.72 -3.37
N ALA A 63 -8.74 27.01 -3.96
CA ALA A 63 -8.54 25.65 -4.46
C ALA A 63 -7.40 25.58 -5.51
N TRP A 64 -7.41 26.48 -6.49
CA TRP A 64 -6.37 26.52 -7.52
C TRP A 64 -5.02 27.00 -6.99
N ALA A 65 -5.02 27.91 -6.00
CA ALA A 65 -3.80 28.36 -5.34
C ALA A 65 -3.11 27.21 -4.58
N LEU A 66 -3.87 26.42 -3.81
CA LEU A 66 -3.33 25.23 -3.12
C LEU A 66 -2.81 24.21 -4.14
N GLN A 67 -3.55 23.95 -5.21
CA GLN A 67 -3.09 23.07 -6.29
C GLN A 67 -1.77 23.53 -6.92
N ALA A 68 -1.59 24.84 -7.11
CA ALA A 68 -0.37 25.42 -7.64
C ALA A 68 0.81 25.28 -6.64
N ILE A 69 0.57 25.50 -5.34
CA ILE A 69 1.57 25.31 -4.29
C ILE A 69 2.07 23.86 -4.28
N LYS A 70 1.15 22.89 -4.30
CA LYS A 70 1.47 21.46 -4.42
C LYS A 70 2.40 21.16 -5.59
N LEU A 71 2.08 21.67 -6.77
CA LEU A 71 2.86 21.46 -8.00
C LEU A 71 4.25 22.08 -7.91
N VAL A 72 4.37 23.29 -7.35
CA VAL A 72 5.66 23.97 -7.18
C VAL A 72 6.57 23.17 -6.24
N LEU A 73 6.02 22.67 -5.13
CA LEU A 73 6.76 21.83 -4.19
C LEU A 73 7.16 20.49 -4.82
N ALA A 74 6.23 19.83 -5.52
CA ALA A 74 6.51 18.58 -6.23
C ALA A 74 7.59 18.78 -7.30
N LEU A 75 7.55 19.88 -8.05
CA LEU A 75 8.57 20.21 -9.05
C LEU A 75 9.94 20.48 -8.41
N TRP A 76 9.97 21.10 -7.24
CA TRP A 76 11.21 21.31 -6.49
C TRP A 76 11.85 19.98 -6.07
N PHE A 77 11.06 19.01 -5.60
CA PHE A 77 11.56 17.67 -5.28
C PHE A 77 11.96 16.89 -6.54
N LEU A 78 11.16 16.93 -7.61
CA LEU A 78 11.51 16.30 -8.88
C LEU A 78 12.84 16.84 -9.42
N ARG A 79 13.10 18.15 -9.28
CA ARG A 79 14.38 18.75 -9.66
C ARG A 79 15.54 18.20 -8.82
N LYS A 80 15.32 17.88 -7.54
CA LYS A 80 16.35 17.24 -6.71
C LYS A 80 16.64 15.82 -7.21
N GLU A 81 15.62 15.04 -7.52
CA GLU A 81 15.77 13.69 -8.09
C GLU A 81 16.53 13.72 -9.42
N LEU A 82 16.18 14.65 -10.31
CA LEU A 82 16.87 14.82 -11.59
C LEU A 82 18.34 15.25 -11.41
N ARG A 83 18.64 16.07 -10.41
CA ARG A 83 20.02 16.45 -10.08
C ARG A 83 20.80 15.29 -9.49
N GLN A 84 20.16 14.43 -8.69
CA GLN A 84 20.79 13.23 -8.14
C GLN A 84 21.24 12.31 -9.28
N LEU A 85 20.36 12.03 -10.23
CA LEU A 85 20.68 11.31 -11.47
C LEU A 85 21.88 11.90 -12.22
N GLN A 86 21.91 13.22 -12.41
CA GLN A 86 22.99 13.90 -13.13
C GLN A 86 24.33 13.91 -12.38
N SER A 87 24.29 13.87 -11.05
CA SER A 87 25.49 13.99 -10.20
C SER A 87 26.29 12.70 -10.05
N GLN A 88 25.73 11.54 -10.45
CA GLN A 88 26.38 10.23 -10.24
C GLN A 88 27.61 9.99 -11.14
N GLY A 89 27.77 10.73 -12.24
CA GLY A 89 28.95 10.61 -13.13
C GLY A 89 29.01 9.25 -13.87
N GLY A 90 29.66 9.18 -15.03
CA GLY A 90 29.75 7.96 -15.85
C GLY A 90 28.76 7.88 -17.02
N PRO A 91 28.70 6.73 -17.72
CA PRO A 91 27.84 6.54 -18.88
C PRO A 91 26.35 6.44 -18.49
N LEU A 92 25.49 7.12 -19.27
CA LEU A 92 24.05 7.27 -19.00
C LEU A 92 23.33 5.94 -18.74
N LYS A 93 23.73 4.86 -19.43
CA LYS A 93 23.09 3.55 -19.31
C LYS A 93 23.27 2.94 -17.93
N GLU A 94 24.45 3.06 -17.33
CA GLU A 94 24.77 2.52 -16.00
C GLU A 94 24.05 3.32 -14.91
N GLN A 95 24.01 4.64 -15.03
CA GLN A 95 23.29 5.52 -14.10
C GLN A 95 21.78 5.21 -14.05
N ILE A 96 21.16 5.04 -15.22
CA ILE A 96 19.74 4.69 -15.29
C ILE A 96 19.51 3.33 -14.63
N GLN A 97 20.38 2.35 -14.91
CA GLN A 97 20.25 1.03 -14.31
C GLN A 97 20.38 1.10 -12.78
N GLU A 98 21.39 1.77 -12.25
CA GLU A 98 21.58 1.94 -10.80
C GLU A 98 20.40 2.69 -10.16
N TYR A 99 19.91 3.75 -10.80
CA TYR A 99 18.78 4.52 -10.30
C TYR A 99 17.51 3.67 -10.18
N PHE A 100 17.17 2.89 -11.20
CA PHE A 100 15.98 2.03 -11.20
C PHE A 100 16.12 0.77 -10.35
N THR A 101 17.34 0.41 -9.92
CA THR A 101 17.54 -0.67 -8.94
C THR A 101 17.24 -0.26 -7.49
N ASP A 102 17.34 1.03 -7.17
CA ASP A 102 17.05 1.53 -5.83
C ASP A 102 15.53 1.71 -5.62
N PRO A 103 14.90 0.98 -4.67
CA PRO A 103 13.46 1.08 -4.41
C PRO A 103 13.00 2.50 -4.06
N TRP A 104 13.85 3.31 -3.43
CA TRP A 104 13.48 4.66 -3.00
C TRP A 104 13.37 5.63 -4.18
N ASN A 105 14.29 5.52 -5.13
CA ASN A 105 14.27 6.32 -6.35
C ASN A 105 13.04 6.00 -7.21
N LEU A 106 12.69 4.70 -7.32
CA LEU A 106 11.48 4.28 -8.01
C LEU A 106 10.21 4.79 -7.31
N LEU A 107 10.18 4.74 -5.98
CA LEU A 107 9.09 5.27 -5.18
C LEU A 107 8.92 6.78 -5.39
N ASP A 108 10.02 7.53 -5.40
CA ASP A 108 10.02 8.97 -5.57
C ASP A 108 9.52 9.38 -6.95
N LEU A 109 10.07 8.75 -8.00
CA LEU A 109 9.66 9.01 -9.37
C LEU A 109 8.17 8.68 -9.59
N SER A 110 7.71 7.52 -9.09
CA SER A 110 6.32 7.10 -9.23
C SER A 110 5.37 8.03 -8.46
N ALA A 111 5.72 8.46 -7.24
CA ALA A 111 4.91 9.38 -6.45
C ALA A 111 4.72 10.73 -7.15
N TYR A 112 5.80 11.35 -7.64
CA TYR A 112 5.72 12.64 -8.31
C TYR A 112 5.05 12.54 -9.68
N ALA A 113 5.34 11.49 -10.47
CA ALA A 113 4.69 11.27 -11.76
C ALA A 113 3.16 11.13 -11.61
N LEU A 114 2.70 10.29 -10.68
CA LEU A 114 1.28 10.10 -10.40
C LEU A 114 0.64 11.38 -9.84
N LEU A 115 1.36 12.17 -9.04
CA LEU A 115 0.88 13.47 -8.56
C LEU A 115 0.61 14.42 -9.73
N PHE A 116 1.53 14.54 -10.69
CA PHE A 116 1.31 15.37 -11.88
C PHE A 116 0.14 14.88 -12.74
N ILE A 117 0.02 13.56 -12.93
CA ILE A 117 -1.10 12.95 -13.67
C ILE A 117 -2.43 13.26 -12.97
N GLY A 118 -2.49 13.10 -11.64
CA GLY A 118 -3.68 13.39 -10.85
C GLY A 118 -4.10 14.85 -10.95
N VAL A 119 -3.15 15.79 -10.88
CA VAL A 119 -3.44 17.22 -11.08
C VAL A 119 -3.92 17.51 -12.50
N ALA A 120 -3.28 16.95 -13.53
CA ALA A 120 -3.69 17.14 -14.91
C ALA A 120 -5.13 16.64 -15.15
N ALA A 121 -5.47 15.48 -14.58
CA ALA A 121 -6.82 14.92 -14.65
C ALA A 121 -7.88 15.82 -13.98
N GLN A 122 -7.54 16.46 -12.86
CA GLN A 122 -8.42 17.43 -12.18
C GLN A 122 -8.62 18.72 -12.99
N VAL A 123 -7.60 19.15 -13.74
CA VAL A 123 -7.68 20.31 -14.64
C VAL A 123 -8.59 20.01 -15.82
N SER A 124 -8.46 18.84 -16.44
CA SER A 124 -9.32 18.44 -17.56
C SER A 124 -10.77 18.25 -17.12
N THR A 125 -10.97 17.59 -15.97
CA THR A 125 -12.29 17.24 -15.46
C THR A 125 -12.32 17.42 -13.95
N ARG A 126 -13.11 18.39 -13.47
CA ARG A 126 -13.25 18.70 -12.02
C ARG A 126 -13.69 17.50 -11.18
N LYS A 127 -14.42 16.55 -11.77
CA LYS A 127 -14.72 15.22 -11.22
C LYS A 127 -14.06 14.20 -12.13
N SER A 128 -12.99 13.56 -11.66
CA SER A 128 -12.26 12.56 -12.44
C SER A 128 -11.99 11.34 -11.59
N LEU A 129 -12.52 10.20 -11.99
CA LEU A 129 -12.19 8.91 -11.34
C LEU A 129 -10.67 8.67 -11.37
N LEU A 130 -10.01 9.04 -12.46
CA LEU A 130 -8.57 8.90 -12.60
C LEU A 130 -7.83 9.77 -11.57
N ALA A 131 -8.29 11.01 -11.32
CA ALA A 131 -7.72 11.84 -10.26
C ALA A 131 -7.90 11.22 -8.87
N ASP A 132 -9.08 10.67 -8.59
CA ASP A 132 -9.35 10.06 -7.28
C ASP A 132 -8.47 8.81 -7.06
N CYS A 133 -8.39 7.92 -8.06
CA CYS A 133 -7.53 6.74 -8.02
C CYS A 133 -6.05 7.10 -7.87
N THR A 134 -5.56 8.06 -8.66
CA THR A 134 -4.16 8.50 -8.59
C THR A 134 -3.85 9.17 -7.26
N ASN A 135 -4.74 10.04 -6.74
CA ASN A 135 -4.55 10.66 -5.43
C ASN A 135 -4.55 9.62 -4.30
N SER A 136 -5.37 8.56 -4.35
CA SER A 136 -5.31 7.48 -3.36
C SER A 136 -3.94 6.79 -3.32
N ILE A 137 -3.35 6.52 -4.49
CA ILE A 137 -2.03 5.88 -4.59
C ILE A 137 -0.93 6.85 -4.15
N VAL A 138 -0.97 8.10 -4.62
CA VAL A 138 -0.01 9.15 -4.24
C VAL A 138 -0.01 9.40 -2.73
N ALA A 139 -1.18 9.37 -2.09
CA ALA A 139 -1.28 9.50 -0.64
C ALA A 139 -0.41 8.45 0.07
N LEU A 140 -0.57 7.17 -0.31
CA LEU A 140 0.20 6.08 0.27
C LEU A 140 1.70 6.21 0.00
N LEU A 141 2.09 6.57 -1.22
CA LEU A 141 3.50 6.73 -1.59
C LEU A 141 4.16 7.87 -0.81
N LEU A 142 3.47 9.01 -0.65
CA LEU A 142 4.01 10.16 0.09
C LEU A 142 4.16 9.84 1.59
N TRP A 143 3.17 9.18 2.19
CA TRP A 143 3.27 8.76 3.58
C TRP A 143 4.38 7.72 3.79
N PHE A 144 4.56 6.78 2.85
CA PHE A 144 5.64 5.81 2.93
C PHE A 144 7.02 6.45 2.79
N LYS A 145 7.19 7.41 1.87
CA LYS A 145 8.43 8.20 1.74
C LYS A 145 8.77 8.99 3.00
N LEU A 146 7.81 9.32 3.86
CA LEU A 146 8.12 9.95 5.15
C LEU A 146 9.08 9.08 5.99
N LEU A 147 8.96 7.75 5.91
CA LEU A 147 9.88 6.82 6.58
C LEU A 147 11.32 7.00 6.11
N TYR A 148 11.54 7.31 4.83
CA TYR A 148 12.88 7.59 4.30
C TYR A 148 13.53 8.79 5.00
N PHE A 149 12.78 9.89 5.18
CA PHE A 149 13.28 11.06 5.89
C PHE A 149 13.56 10.82 7.37
N MET A 150 12.96 9.78 7.96
CA MET A 150 13.19 9.40 9.34
C MET A 150 14.46 8.56 9.53
N ARG A 151 15.03 8.00 8.45
CA ARG A 151 16.21 7.11 8.47
C ARG A 151 17.49 7.77 9.05
N PRO A 152 17.82 9.04 8.76
CA PRO A 152 19.07 9.65 9.25
C PRO A 152 19.06 10.01 10.75
N PHE A 153 17.92 9.94 11.44
CA PHE A 153 17.86 10.25 12.86
C PHE A 153 18.31 9.07 13.71
N ARG A 154 19.15 9.33 14.71
CA ARG A 154 19.73 8.28 15.59
C ARG A 154 18.69 7.46 16.35
N SER A 155 17.51 8.02 16.63
CA SER A 155 16.44 7.33 17.37
C SER A 155 15.60 6.41 16.46
N THR A 156 15.21 6.89 15.27
CA THR A 156 14.28 6.17 14.37
C THR A 156 14.98 5.37 13.27
N GLY A 157 16.22 5.72 12.91
CA GLY A 157 16.99 5.06 11.86
C GLY A 157 17.16 3.56 12.06
N PRO A 158 17.65 3.09 13.23
CA PRO A 158 17.80 1.67 13.51
C PRO A 158 16.47 0.92 13.38
N LEU A 159 15.39 1.45 13.95
CA LEU A 159 14.05 0.85 13.86
C LEU A 159 13.63 0.65 12.40
N ILE A 160 13.79 1.67 11.56
CA ILE A 160 13.36 1.63 10.16
C ILE A 160 14.20 0.63 9.37
N ASN A 161 15.53 0.62 9.55
CA ASN A 161 16.41 -0.34 8.88
C ASN A 161 16.01 -1.78 9.23
N THR A 162 15.76 -2.06 10.51
CA THR A 162 15.32 -3.39 10.96
C THR A 162 13.95 -3.76 10.40
N ILE A 163 13.01 -2.82 10.23
CA ILE A 163 11.73 -3.11 9.54
C ILE A 163 11.98 -3.55 8.10
N PHE A 164 12.83 -2.86 7.35
CA PHE A 164 13.13 -3.21 5.96
C PHE A 164 13.89 -4.53 5.82
N GLU A 165 14.78 -4.84 6.75
CA GLU A 165 15.47 -6.15 6.85
C GLU A 165 14.45 -7.27 7.05
N ILE A 166 13.60 -7.16 8.07
CA ILE A 166 12.54 -8.14 8.35
C ILE A 166 11.58 -8.29 7.15
N MET A 167 11.22 -7.19 6.49
CA MET A 167 10.39 -7.25 5.27
C MET A 167 11.07 -7.99 4.11
N ALA A 168 12.39 -7.93 3.99
CA ALA A 168 13.14 -8.69 2.99
C ALA A 168 13.17 -10.18 3.34
N ASP A 169 13.33 -10.52 4.61
CA ASP A 169 13.43 -11.91 5.08
C ASP A 169 12.07 -12.63 5.06
N MET A 170 10.97 -11.91 5.28
CA MET A 170 9.60 -12.46 5.23
C MET A 170 9.12 -12.86 3.82
N ARG A 171 9.89 -12.61 2.74
CA ARG A 171 9.43 -12.86 1.35
C ARG A 171 9.11 -14.33 1.08
N THR A 172 10.01 -15.25 1.44
CA THR A 172 9.81 -16.69 1.23
C THR A 172 8.58 -17.19 1.97
N PHE A 173 8.38 -16.66 3.17
CA PHE A 173 7.22 -16.99 3.98
C PHE A 173 5.90 -16.52 3.37
N LEU A 174 5.84 -15.28 2.86
CA LEU A 174 4.64 -14.75 2.21
C LEU A 174 4.23 -15.59 1.00
N VAL A 175 5.18 -16.18 0.27
CA VAL A 175 4.89 -17.10 -0.83
C VAL A 175 4.21 -18.37 -0.32
N ILE A 176 4.71 -18.99 0.75
CA ILE A 176 4.10 -20.17 1.36
C ILE A 176 2.70 -19.85 1.88
N LEU A 177 2.55 -18.70 2.58
CA LEU A 177 1.25 -18.23 3.06
C LEU A 177 0.26 -18.03 1.91
N LEU A 178 0.70 -17.42 0.80
CA LEU A 178 -0.15 -17.21 -0.37
C LEU A 178 -0.64 -18.54 -0.97
N VAL A 179 0.25 -19.53 -1.11
CA VAL A 179 -0.11 -20.87 -1.62
C VAL A 179 -1.19 -21.52 -0.74
N VAL A 180 -1.01 -21.46 0.59
CA VAL A 180 -1.98 -21.98 1.55
C VAL A 180 -3.32 -21.25 1.41
N VAL A 181 -3.31 -19.92 1.47
CA VAL A 181 -4.53 -19.10 1.42
C VAL A 181 -5.29 -19.33 0.12
N VAL A 182 -4.61 -19.35 -1.03
CA VAL A 182 -5.26 -19.60 -2.33
C VAL A 182 -5.80 -21.03 -2.41
N GLY A 183 -5.07 -22.01 -1.86
CA GLY A 183 -5.52 -23.41 -1.80
C GLY A 183 -6.81 -23.58 -1.00
N PHE A 184 -6.87 -23.00 0.21
CA PHE A 184 -8.08 -23.03 1.04
C PHE A 184 -9.20 -22.18 0.44
N ALA A 185 -8.91 -21.01 -0.12
CA ALA A 185 -9.90 -20.19 -0.82
C ALA A 185 -10.56 -20.96 -1.98
N ASN A 186 -9.78 -21.72 -2.74
CA ASN A 186 -10.30 -22.58 -3.80
C ASN A 186 -11.18 -23.73 -3.25
N ALA A 187 -10.79 -24.33 -2.12
CA ALA A 187 -11.59 -25.37 -1.46
C ALA A 187 -12.94 -24.83 -0.96
N PHE A 188 -12.94 -23.67 -0.30
CA PHE A 188 -14.17 -22.99 0.11
C PHE A 188 -15.03 -22.60 -1.09
N TYR A 189 -14.42 -22.05 -2.15
CA TYR A 189 -15.12 -21.70 -3.39
C TYR A 189 -15.77 -22.94 -4.05
N ALA A 190 -15.12 -24.10 -4.01
CA ALA A 190 -15.66 -25.33 -4.59
C ALA A 190 -16.94 -25.83 -3.89
N ILE A 191 -17.07 -25.57 -2.59
CA ILE A 191 -18.23 -26.01 -1.78
C ILE A 191 -19.29 -24.90 -1.73
N LEU A 192 -18.94 -23.69 -1.31
CA LEU A 192 -19.88 -22.58 -1.14
C LEU A 192 -20.23 -21.90 -2.47
N GLY A 193 -19.29 -21.82 -3.42
CA GLY A 193 -19.58 -21.23 -4.73
C GLY A 193 -20.64 -22.01 -5.50
N ARG A 194 -20.75 -23.33 -5.24
CA ARG A 194 -21.79 -24.20 -5.80
C ARG A 194 -23.12 -24.08 -5.08
N ALA A 195 -23.13 -23.92 -3.76
CA ALA A 195 -24.36 -23.71 -2.98
C ALA A 195 -25.15 -22.48 -3.49
N LEU A 196 -24.46 -21.46 -3.97
CA LEU A 196 -25.07 -20.25 -4.56
C LEU A 196 -25.63 -20.45 -5.96
N THR A 197 -25.10 -21.42 -6.71
CA THR A 197 -25.62 -21.79 -8.03
C THR A 197 -26.75 -22.81 -7.90
N GLU A 198 -26.71 -23.69 -6.91
CA GLU A 198 -27.74 -24.71 -6.66
C GLU A 198 -28.96 -24.18 -5.89
N GLN A 199 -28.86 -22.99 -5.28
CA GLN A 199 -30.01 -22.13 -4.97
C GLN A 199 -30.63 -21.51 -6.25
N GLU A 200 -30.43 -22.14 -7.41
CA GLU A 200 -31.34 -22.09 -8.55
C GLU A 200 -32.71 -22.64 -8.10
N CYS A 201 -33.53 -21.73 -7.59
CA CYS A 201 -34.99 -21.73 -7.61
C CYS A 201 -35.61 -23.11 -7.90
N ASP A 202 -35.96 -23.82 -6.83
CA ASP A 202 -36.85 -24.99 -6.86
C ASP A 202 -37.93 -24.80 -7.95
N GLU A 203 -37.85 -25.63 -9.00
CA GLU A 203 -38.51 -25.46 -10.31
C GLU A 203 -40.05 -25.44 -10.20
N LYS A 204 -40.60 -25.67 -9.00
CA LYS A 204 -42.04 -25.69 -8.70
C LYS A 204 -42.64 -24.38 -8.19
N SER A 205 -41.91 -23.26 -8.21
CA SER A 205 -42.41 -22.00 -7.66
C SER A 205 -42.91 -21.03 -8.75
N THR A 206 -44.17 -20.60 -8.61
CA THR A 206 -44.92 -19.65 -9.47
C THR A 206 -44.10 -18.39 -9.84
N SER A 207 -44.39 -17.75 -10.98
CA SER A 207 -43.65 -16.60 -11.53
C SER A 207 -43.41 -15.44 -10.54
N THR A 208 -44.31 -15.23 -9.58
CA THR A 208 -44.19 -14.19 -8.54
C THR A 208 -43.14 -14.53 -7.45
N ALA A 209 -42.88 -15.82 -7.18
CA ALA A 209 -41.91 -16.27 -6.19
C ALA A 209 -40.46 -16.16 -6.69
N ARG A 210 -40.23 -16.33 -8.00
CA ARG A 210 -38.91 -16.09 -8.62
C ARG A 210 -38.47 -14.64 -8.48
N ALA A 211 -39.35 -13.67 -8.71
CA ALA A 211 -39.04 -12.25 -8.54
C ALA A 211 -38.61 -11.90 -7.11
N SER A 212 -39.26 -12.49 -6.10
CA SER A 212 -38.90 -12.30 -4.68
C SER A 212 -37.56 -12.95 -4.32
N CYS A 213 -37.17 -14.04 -4.98
CA CYS A 213 -35.87 -14.69 -4.80
C CYS A 213 -34.73 -13.82 -5.34
N TYR A 214 -34.87 -13.29 -6.56
CA TYR A 214 -33.89 -12.36 -7.14
C TYR A 214 -33.77 -11.05 -6.35
N GLU A 215 -34.88 -10.54 -5.80
CA GLU A 215 -34.87 -9.34 -4.95
C GLU A 215 -34.17 -9.58 -3.60
N LYS A 216 -34.37 -10.75 -2.97
CA LYS A 216 -33.65 -11.13 -1.73
C LYS A 216 -32.17 -11.43 -1.96
N LEU A 217 -31.82 -12.04 -3.10
CA LEU A 217 -30.43 -12.30 -3.48
C LEU A 217 -29.68 -10.99 -3.85
N ALA A 218 -30.39 -9.99 -4.35
CA ALA A 218 -29.85 -8.66 -4.66
C ALA A 218 -29.80 -7.71 -3.44
N ALA A 219 -30.65 -7.92 -2.43
CA ALA A 219 -30.72 -7.10 -1.22
C ALA A 219 -29.88 -7.62 -0.04
N GLY A 220 -29.46 -8.89 -0.06
CA GLY A 220 -28.56 -9.46 0.95
C GLY A 220 -27.07 -9.16 0.67
N PRO A 221 -26.18 -9.21 1.68
CA PRO A 221 -24.74 -9.12 1.44
C PRO A 221 -24.33 -10.20 0.44
N SER A 222 -23.63 -9.81 -0.63
CA SER A 222 -23.21 -10.78 -1.64
C SER A 222 -22.30 -11.81 -0.96
N PRO A 223 -22.56 -13.12 -1.13
CA PRO A 223 -21.84 -14.15 -0.40
C PRO A 223 -20.33 -14.09 -0.69
N SER A 224 -19.55 -14.29 0.37
CA SER A 224 -18.10 -14.16 0.44
C SER A 224 -17.40 -15.04 -0.58
N PHE A 225 -18.01 -16.16 -0.96
CA PHE A 225 -17.45 -17.16 -1.86
C PHE A 225 -18.11 -17.19 -3.24
N SER A 226 -18.79 -16.11 -3.66
CA SER A 226 -19.41 -16.02 -5.00
C SER A 226 -18.43 -15.98 -6.17
N SER A 227 -17.19 -15.54 -5.94
CA SER A 227 -16.16 -15.40 -6.98
C SER A 227 -14.81 -15.84 -6.43
N PRO A 228 -13.89 -16.39 -7.26
CA PRO A 228 -12.56 -16.78 -6.80
C PRO A 228 -11.78 -15.66 -6.10
N TRP A 229 -11.90 -14.41 -6.58
CA TRP A 229 -11.25 -13.26 -5.93
C TRP A 229 -11.88 -12.93 -4.58
N LYS A 230 -13.22 -12.98 -4.49
CA LYS A 230 -13.92 -12.77 -3.22
C LYS A 230 -13.58 -13.88 -2.22
N ALA A 231 -13.46 -15.13 -2.67
CA ALA A 231 -13.04 -16.25 -1.85
C ALA A 231 -11.64 -16.06 -1.28
N VAL A 232 -10.68 -15.57 -2.07
CA VAL A 232 -9.32 -15.24 -1.59
C VAL A 232 -9.38 -14.11 -0.58
N ARG A 233 -10.10 -13.01 -0.87
CA ARG A 233 -10.26 -11.88 0.06
C ARG A 233 -10.91 -12.29 1.38
N SER A 234 -11.93 -13.14 1.33
CA SER A 234 -12.65 -13.62 2.51
C SER A 234 -11.81 -14.62 3.31
N SER A 235 -11.03 -15.48 2.64
CA SER A 235 -10.07 -16.37 3.32
C SER A 235 -8.95 -15.58 4.02
N LEU A 236 -8.47 -14.48 3.41
CA LEU A 236 -7.55 -13.55 4.08
C LEU A 236 -8.20 -12.83 5.27
N SER A 237 -9.48 -12.46 5.17
CA SER A 237 -10.24 -11.88 6.28
C SER A 237 -10.37 -12.86 7.45
N TYR A 238 -10.65 -14.14 7.16
CA TYR A 238 -10.71 -15.19 8.17
C TYR A 238 -9.35 -15.36 8.88
N MET A 239 -8.24 -15.34 8.16
CA MET A 239 -6.90 -15.36 8.77
C MET A 239 -6.68 -14.22 9.78
N LEU A 240 -7.20 -13.02 9.50
CA LEU A 240 -7.02 -11.84 10.34
C LEU A 240 -8.07 -11.73 11.47
N GLY A 241 -8.93 -12.73 11.63
CA GLY A 241 -9.94 -12.78 12.70
C GLY A 241 -11.33 -12.25 12.31
N GLY A 242 -11.55 -11.89 11.05
CA GLY A 242 -12.84 -11.41 10.54
C GLY A 242 -13.75 -12.56 10.12
N TYR A 243 -14.21 -13.38 11.07
CA TYR A 243 -15.00 -14.59 10.82
C TYR A 243 -16.48 -14.29 10.60
N ASP A 244 -17.06 -14.96 9.61
CA ASP A 244 -18.50 -15.03 9.36
C ASP A 244 -18.87 -16.52 9.32
N LEU A 245 -19.21 -17.05 10.49
CA LEU A 245 -19.45 -18.49 10.69
C LEU A 245 -20.83 -18.92 10.15
N ASP A 246 -21.77 -17.98 10.10
CA ASP A 246 -23.13 -18.23 9.61
C ASP A 246 -23.11 -18.69 8.15
N GLU A 247 -22.17 -18.16 7.35
CA GLU A 247 -21.98 -18.55 5.96
C GLU A 247 -21.41 -19.97 5.80
N LEU A 248 -20.60 -20.44 6.77
CA LEU A 248 -20.07 -21.80 6.78
C LEU A 248 -21.12 -22.83 7.20
N ASP A 249 -21.93 -22.49 8.20
CA ASP A 249 -23.01 -23.34 8.70
C ASP A 249 -24.16 -23.49 7.69
N ALA A 250 -24.36 -22.47 6.83
CA ALA A 250 -25.33 -22.50 5.75
C ALA A 250 -24.89 -23.31 4.51
N GLY A 251 -23.62 -23.74 4.44
CA GLY A 251 -23.09 -24.47 3.29
C GLY A 251 -23.60 -25.91 3.20
N SER A 252 -23.50 -26.52 2.00
CA SER A 252 -23.98 -27.89 1.74
C SER A 252 -23.29 -28.98 2.59
N ALA A 253 -22.10 -28.68 3.14
CA ALA A 253 -21.32 -29.60 3.97
C ALA A 253 -20.70 -28.85 5.17
N PRO A 254 -21.52 -28.45 6.17
CA PRO A 254 -21.08 -27.53 7.23
C PRO A 254 -19.95 -28.11 8.06
N VAL A 255 -20.01 -29.40 8.42
CA VAL A 255 -18.95 -30.08 9.18
C VAL A 255 -17.61 -30.05 8.44
N LEU A 256 -17.60 -30.31 7.13
CA LEU A 256 -16.38 -30.26 6.32
C LEU A 256 -15.83 -28.83 6.25
N LEU A 257 -16.71 -27.83 6.14
CA LEU A 257 -16.35 -26.42 6.11
C LEU A 257 -15.74 -25.95 7.43
N SER A 258 -16.32 -26.33 8.56
CA SER A 258 -15.75 -26.06 9.88
C SER A 258 -14.38 -26.72 10.05
N LEU A 259 -14.20 -27.95 9.56
CA LEU A 259 -12.90 -28.64 9.60
C LEU A 259 -11.85 -27.99 8.70
N LEU A 260 -12.22 -27.59 7.48
CA LEU A 260 -11.33 -26.86 6.56
C LEU A 260 -10.93 -25.50 7.13
N TRP A 261 -11.88 -24.79 7.74
CA TRP A 261 -11.60 -23.53 8.43
C TRP A 261 -10.65 -23.72 9.61
N LEU A 262 -10.90 -24.71 10.47
CA LEU A 262 -10.03 -25.02 11.60
C LEU A 262 -8.62 -25.38 11.15
N ALA A 263 -8.50 -26.22 10.11
CA ALA A 263 -7.22 -26.60 9.52
C ALA A 263 -6.48 -25.40 8.92
N CYS A 264 -7.18 -24.53 8.19
CA CYS A 264 -6.62 -23.30 7.63
C CYS A 264 -6.10 -22.39 8.74
N MET A 265 -6.89 -22.16 9.79
CA MET A 265 -6.50 -21.33 10.93
C MET A 265 -5.29 -21.87 11.67
N LEU A 266 -5.26 -23.17 11.95
CA LEU A 266 -4.14 -23.82 12.63
C LEU A 266 -2.87 -23.74 11.78
N LEU A 267 -2.96 -24.05 10.49
CA LEU A 267 -1.82 -24.04 9.58
C LEU A 267 -1.26 -22.62 9.43
N VAL A 268 -2.12 -21.62 9.21
CA VAL A 268 -1.71 -20.22 9.13
C VAL A 268 -1.12 -19.73 10.45
N THR A 269 -1.66 -20.14 11.60
CA THR A 269 -1.09 -19.79 12.92
C THR A 269 0.30 -20.38 13.10
N ILE A 270 0.52 -21.65 12.72
CA ILE A 270 1.85 -22.29 12.74
C ILE A 270 2.81 -21.53 11.84
N ILE A 271 2.36 -21.20 10.64
CA ILE A 271 3.10 -20.40 9.66
C ILE A 271 3.48 -19.04 10.29
N LEU A 272 2.53 -18.24 10.79
CA LEU A 272 2.81 -16.94 11.40
C LEU A 272 3.71 -17.05 12.65
N LEU A 273 3.56 -18.09 13.45
CA LEU A 273 4.42 -18.34 14.60
C LEU A 273 5.86 -18.67 14.18
N ASN A 274 6.04 -19.43 13.10
CA ASN A 274 7.37 -19.76 12.56
C ASN A 274 8.12 -18.51 12.10
N VAL A 275 7.41 -17.47 11.60
CA VAL A 275 8.02 -16.17 11.31
C VAL A 275 8.44 -15.44 12.56
N LEU A 276 7.58 -15.43 13.58
CA LEU A 276 7.93 -14.79 14.85
C LEU A 276 9.17 -15.43 15.48
N ILE A 277 9.26 -16.75 15.45
CA ILE A 277 10.42 -17.50 15.95
C ILE A 277 11.67 -17.19 15.11
N ALA A 278 11.55 -17.13 13.77
CA ALA A 278 12.67 -16.78 12.90
C ALA A 278 13.23 -15.39 13.21
N ILE A 279 12.37 -14.38 13.34
CA ILE A 279 12.76 -12.99 13.64
C ILE A 279 13.39 -12.87 15.04
N ILE A 280 12.90 -13.63 16.03
CA ILE A 280 13.46 -13.61 17.39
C ILE A 280 14.80 -14.37 17.46
N SER A 281 14.98 -15.42 16.64
CA SER A 281 16.20 -16.23 16.63
C SER A 281 17.38 -15.57 15.92
N GLU A 282 17.13 -14.61 15.00
CA GLU A 282 18.18 -13.89 14.26
C GLU A 282 18.70 -12.63 14.98
N ARG A 283 18.10 -12.27 16.12
CA ARG A 283 18.58 -11.22 17.02
C ARG A 283 19.39 -11.78 18.19
#